data_AF-A0A846Q2P7-F1
#
_entry.id   AF-A0A846Q2P7-F1
#
_cell.length_a   1.000
_cell.length_b   1.000
_cell.length_c   1.000
_cell.angle_alpha   90.00
_cell.angle_beta   90.00
_cell.angle_gamma   90.00
#
_symmetry.space_group_name_H-M   'P 1'
#
loop_
_entity.id
_entity.type
_entity.pdbx_description
1 polymer ?
#
loop_
_entity_poly.entity_id
_entity_poly.type
_entity_poly.pdbx_seq_one_letter_code
_entity_poly.pdbx_strand_id
1 'polypeptide(L)'
;MKGRLVLGAIAVALVLAIGTVAAGGFDDAGYNRKARVFVGTGWSWCMDKIGDEAWCTAYLGPYADDMLLMKWNSEWDRGNEEGWSNPPYRAWLSNEWNGMVPGGSGETWHYMYKWIGLPCDDTNPNWEEGGYCIWGQFEVIMSHGTYDGGHLWDAHATPAGYGA
;
A
#
# COMPACT_ATOMS: atom_id res chain seq x y z
N MET A 1 -52.02 31.63 -42.70
CA MET A 1 -51.51 30.24 -42.61
C MET A 1 -50.06 30.29 -42.11
N LYS A 2 -49.77 29.58 -41.01
CA LYS A 2 -48.48 28.92 -40.66
C LYS A 2 -47.23 29.83 -40.71
N GLY A 3 -46.71 30.38 -39.61
CA GLY A 3 -46.31 29.72 -38.37
C GLY A 3 -44.97 29.00 -38.57
N ARG A 4 -43.86 29.55 -38.04
CA ARG A 4 -42.60 28.85 -37.71
C ARG A 4 -41.67 29.77 -36.90
N LEU A 5 -41.79 29.68 -35.58
CA LEU A 5 -40.71 29.97 -34.64
C LEU A 5 -39.59 28.96 -34.89
N VAL A 6 -38.35 29.44 -35.06
CA VAL A 6 -37.16 28.60 -34.96
C VAL A 6 -36.57 28.85 -33.57
N LEU A 7 -36.92 27.97 -32.63
CA LEU A 7 -36.24 27.86 -31.34
C LEU A 7 -34.90 27.14 -31.59
N GLY A 8 -33.80 27.89 -31.56
CA GLY A 8 -32.46 27.32 -31.51
C GLY A 8 -32.25 26.68 -30.13
N ALA A 9 -32.25 25.36 -30.06
CA ALA A 9 -31.90 24.62 -28.85
C ALA A 9 -30.38 24.68 -28.65
N ILE A 10 -29.92 25.40 -27.62
CA ILE A 10 -28.56 25.29 -27.10
C ILE A 10 -28.53 24.03 -26.25
N ALA A 11 -27.96 22.95 -26.78
CA ALA A 11 -27.66 21.75 -26.01
C ALA A 11 -26.40 22.00 -25.17
N VAL A 12 -26.57 22.31 -23.88
CA VAL A 12 -25.48 22.27 -22.90
C VAL A 12 -25.24 20.81 -22.56
N ALA A 13 -24.18 20.21 -23.13
CA ALA A 13 -23.72 18.90 -22.73
C ALA A 13 -23.03 19.01 -21.36
N LEU A 14 -23.80 18.76 -20.30
CA LEU A 14 -23.28 18.61 -18.95
C LEU A 14 -22.56 17.26 -18.88
N VAL A 15 -21.23 17.26 -19.02
CA VAL A 15 -20.40 16.08 -18.75
C VAL A 15 -20.38 15.89 -17.24
N LEU A 16 -21.34 15.12 -16.73
CA LEU A 16 -21.27 14.57 -15.38
C LEU A 16 -20.15 13.53 -15.38
N ALA A 17 -19.00 13.90 -14.82
CA ALA A 17 -18.01 12.94 -14.36
C ALA A 17 -18.63 12.15 -13.20
N ILE A 18 -19.33 11.08 -13.53
CA ILE A 18 -19.80 10.10 -12.55
C ILE A 18 -18.55 9.35 -12.12
N GLY A 19 -17.97 9.76 -10.97
CA GLY A 19 -16.96 8.95 -10.31
C GLY A 19 -17.53 7.55 -10.13
N THR A 20 -16.86 6.56 -10.71
CA THR A 20 -17.16 5.14 -10.52
C THR A 20 -16.98 4.84 -9.05
N VAL A 21 -18.07 4.83 -8.28
CA VAL A 21 -18.05 4.31 -6.92
C VAL A 21 -17.95 2.80 -7.06
N ALA A 22 -16.73 2.26 -6.99
CA ALA A 22 -16.50 0.84 -7.12
C ALA A 22 -17.39 0.07 -6.12
N ALA A 23 -18.19 -0.84 -6.67
CA ALA A 23 -19.12 -1.65 -5.90
C ALA A 23 -18.32 -2.55 -4.95
N GLY A 24 -18.42 -2.33 -3.64
CA GLY A 24 -17.72 -3.14 -2.62
C GLY A 24 -16.77 -2.38 -1.70
N GLY A 25 -16.65 -1.06 -1.83
CA GLY A 25 -15.89 -0.22 -0.89
C GLY A 25 -14.38 -0.19 -1.13
N PHE A 26 -13.92 -0.81 -2.21
CA PHE A 26 -12.59 -0.60 -2.77
C PHE A 26 -12.63 0.58 -3.74
N ASP A 27 -11.55 1.35 -3.88
CA ASP A 27 -11.37 2.32 -4.96
C ASP A 27 -10.70 1.69 -6.18
N ASP A 28 -10.53 2.48 -7.25
CA ASP A 28 -9.96 2.01 -8.52
C ASP A 28 -8.49 1.56 -8.40
N ALA A 29 -7.77 2.04 -7.37
CA ALA A 29 -6.41 1.59 -7.08
C ALA A 29 -6.39 0.27 -6.29
N GLY A 30 -7.50 -0.13 -5.68
CA GLY A 30 -7.61 -1.35 -4.89
C GLY A 30 -7.59 -1.13 -3.38
N TYR A 31 -7.79 0.10 -2.88
CA TYR A 31 -7.90 0.38 -1.45
C TYR A 31 -9.34 0.32 -0.95
N ASN A 32 -9.57 -0.44 0.11
CA ASN A 32 -10.71 -0.25 1.00
C ASN A 32 -10.25 0.45 2.29
N ARG A 33 -10.29 1.78 2.27
CA ARG A 33 -9.80 2.62 3.39
C ARG A 33 -10.58 2.39 4.69
N LYS A 34 -11.86 2.04 4.61
CA LYS A 34 -12.69 1.72 5.78
C LYS A 34 -12.27 0.40 6.44
N ALA A 35 -11.97 -0.62 5.62
CA ALA A 35 -11.50 -1.91 6.08
C ALA A 35 -9.99 -1.93 6.37
N ARG A 36 -9.24 -0.92 5.91
CA ARG A 36 -7.78 -0.82 5.96
C ARG A 36 -7.08 -1.98 5.27
N VAL A 37 -7.53 -2.23 4.06
CA VAL A 37 -7.02 -3.27 3.19
C VAL A 37 -6.74 -2.69 1.81
N PHE A 38 -5.65 -3.13 1.20
CA PHE A 38 -5.35 -2.91 -0.22
C PHE A 38 -5.24 -4.27 -0.89
N VAL A 39 -5.85 -4.41 -2.07
CA VAL A 39 -5.69 -5.58 -2.95
C VAL A 39 -5.45 -5.07 -4.37
N GLY A 40 -4.25 -5.28 -4.88
CA GLY A 40 -3.87 -4.85 -6.22
C GLY A 40 -2.54 -5.48 -6.63
N THR A 41 -1.87 -4.90 -7.62
CA THR A 41 -0.49 -5.23 -7.97
C THR A 41 0.49 -4.22 -7.36
N GLY A 42 1.78 -4.59 -7.28
CA GLY A 42 2.85 -3.65 -6.94
C GLY A 42 2.79 -2.39 -7.80
N TRP A 43 2.53 -2.56 -9.10
CA TRP A 43 2.34 -1.45 -10.04
C TRP A 43 1.20 -0.52 -9.65
N SER A 44 0.00 -1.05 -9.43
CA SER A 44 -1.17 -0.24 -9.06
C SER A 44 -0.96 0.54 -7.76
N TRP A 45 -0.28 -0.06 -6.77
CA TRP A 45 0.11 0.61 -5.54
C TRP A 45 1.07 1.77 -5.80
N CYS A 46 2.11 1.54 -6.58
CA CYS A 46 3.13 2.57 -6.84
C CYS A 46 2.55 3.73 -7.66
N MET A 47 1.73 3.43 -8.68
CA MET A 47 1.08 4.47 -9.47
C MET A 47 0.10 5.32 -8.65
N ASP A 48 -0.62 4.73 -7.69
CA ASP A 48 -1.46 5.51 -6.76
C ASP A 48 -0.64 6.37 -5.79
N LYS A 49 0.47 5.84 -5.27
CA LYS A 49 1.28 6.50 -4.23
C LYS A 49 2.25 7.54 -4.78
N ILE A 50 2.84 7.27 -5.93
CA ILE A 50 3.94 8.04 -6.53
C ILE A 50 3.49 8.74 -7.81
N GLY A 51 2.73 8.05 -8.66
CA GLY A 51 2.22 8.60 -9.92
C GLY A 51 3.28 8.86 -11.00
N ASP A 52 4.50 8.35 -10.81
CA ASP A 52 5.61 8.46 -11.77
C ASP A 52 5.96 7.07 -12.30
N GLU A 53 5.65 6.85 -13.57
CA GLU A 53 5.86 5.59 -14.28
C GLU A 53 7.34 5.17 -14.33
N ALA A 54 8.24 6.13 -14.57
CA ALA A 54 9.67 5.86 -14.66
C ALA A 54 10.24 5.49 -13.29
N TRP A 55 9.79 6.20 -12.25
CA TRP A 55 10.15 5.86 -10.87
C TRP A 55 9.61 4.49 -10.47
N CYS A 56 8.33 4.20 -10.73
CA CYS A 56 7.71 2.93 -10.38
C CYS A 56 8.34 1.75 -11.12
N THR A 57 8.67 1.92 -12.40
CA THR A 57 9.39 0.90 -13.18
C THR A 57 10.75 0.60 -12.57
N ALA A 58 11.52 1.63 -12.23
CA ALA A 58 12.85 1.47 -11.65
C ALA A 58 12.81 0.88 -10.23
N TYR A 59 11.81 1.25 -9.43
CA TYR A 59 11.68 0.82 -8.04
C TYR A 59 11.15 -0.61 -7.92
N LEU A 60 10.09 -0.95 -8.65
CA LEU A 60 9.45 -2.27 -8.54
C LEU A 60 10.18 -3.35 -9.33
N GLY A 61 10.75 -3.00 -10.50
CA GLY A 61 11.40 -3.97 -11.38
C GLY A 61 10.55 -5.23 -11.59
N PRO A 62 11.03 -6.43 -11.24
CA PRO A 62 10.31 -7.69 -11.45
C PRO A 62 9.04 -7.83 -10.59
N TYR A 63 8.89 -7.03 -9.53
CA TYR A 63 7.75 -7.11 -8.61
C TYR A 63 6.55 -6.27 -9.06
N ALA A 64 6.61 -5.62 -10.24
CA ALA A 64 5.53 -4.75 -10.70
C ALA A 64 4.20 -5.49 -10.88
N ASP A 65 4.24 -6.72 -11.40
CA ASP A 65 3.07 -7.54 -11.68
C ASP A 65 2.68 -8.47 -10.52
N ASP A 66 3.43 -8.44 -9.41
CA ASP A 66 3.12 -9.23 -8.24
C ASP A 66 1.83 -8.75 -7.59
N MET A 67 1.01 -9.70 -7.15
CA MET A 67 -0.16 -9.39 -6.34
C MET A 67 0.28 -8.96 -4.96
N LEU A 68 -0.23 -7.82 -4.51
CA LEU A 68 0.05 -7.21 -3.22
C LEU A 68 -1.24 -7.10 -2.42
N LEU A 69 -1.26 -7.77 -1.26
CA LEU A 69 -2.24 -7.57 -0.21
C LEU A 69 -1.59 -6.77 0.93
N MET A 70 -2.14 -5.60 1.24
CA MET A 70 -1.71 -4.83 2.40
C MET A 70 -2.83 -4.74 3.44
N LYS A 71 -2.47 -4.77 4.71
CA LYS A 71 -3.40 -4.52 5.84
C LYS A 71 -2.73 -3.61 6.85
N TRP A 72 -3.46 -2.65 7.40
CA TRP A 72 -2.94 -1.74 8.42
C TRP A 72 -3.98 -1.42 9.48
N ASN A 73 -3.56 -0.79 10.58
CA ASN A 73 -4.49 -0.29 11.60
C ASN A 73 -4.77 1.22 11.48
N SER A 74 -5.71 1.71 12.28
CA SER A 74 -6.09 3.13 12.29
C SER A 74 -4.95 4.08 12.66
N GLU A 75 -3.96 3.59 13.41
CA GLU A 75 -2.79 4.39 13.79
C GLU A 75 -1.87 4.66 12.61
N TRP A 76 -1.86 3.76 11.61
CA TRP A 76 -1.16 4.01 10.35
C TRP A 76 -1.82 5.13 9.55
N ASP A 77 -3.16 5.18 9.51
CA ASP A 77 -3.89 6.29 8.87
C ASP A 77 -3.57 7.61 9.60
N ARG A 78 -3.71 7.63 10.93
CA ARG A 78 -3.40 8.80 11.77
C ARG A 78 -1.97 9.30 11.54
N GLY A 79 -1.00 8.40 11.55
CA GLY A 79 0.39 8.75 11.34
C GLY A 79 0.68 9.33 9.97
N ASN A 80 0.07 8.80 8.90
CA ASN A 80 0.20 9.40 7.57
C ASN A 80 -0.45 10.79 7.48
N GLU A 81 -1.65 10.97 8.06
CA GLU A 81 -2.35 12.25 8.08
C GLU A 81 -1.58 13.33 8.86
N GLU A 82 -0.95 12.95 9.96
CA GLU A 82 -0.18 13.84 10.82
C GLU A 82 1.30 13.97 10.41
N GLY A 83 1.75 13.25 9.37
CA GLY A 83 3.16 13.18 9.00
C GLY A 83 4.06 12.67 10.13
N TRP A 84 3.55 11.76 10.97
CA TRP A 84 4.22 11.15 12.12
C TRP A 84 4.71 12.15 13.18
N SER A 85 4.09 13.33 13.28
CA SER A 85 4.53 14.43 14.16
C SER A 85 4.02 14.39 15.60
N ASN A 86 3.00 13.56 15.89
CA ASN A 86 2.31 13.52 17.19
C ASN A 86 2.42 12.12 17.86
N PRO A 87 3.65 11.70 18.23
CA PRO A 87 3.86 10.44 18.92
C PRO A 87 3.18 10.42 20.31
N PRO A 88 2.91 9.23 20.89
CA PRO A 88 3.25 7.90 20.35
C PRO A 88 2.23 7.39 19.33
N TYR A 89 2.68 6.55 18.40
CA TYR A 89 1.81 5.79 17.49
C TYR A 89 1.88 4.30 17.84
N ARG A 90 0.77 3.59 17.64
CA ARG A 90 0.77 2.11 17.65
C ARG A 90 0.56 1.56 16.25
N ALA A 91 1.16 2.21 15.25
CA ALA A 91 0.93 1.91 13.84
C ALA A 91 1.61 0.61 13.42
N TRP A 92 0.89 -0.19 12.64
CA TRP A 92 1.42 -1.38 11.99
C TRP A 92 0.86 -1.56 10.58
N LEU A 93 1.62 -2.30 9.78
CA LEU A 93 1.29 -2.69 8.41
C LEU A 93 1.73 -4.17 8.21
N SER A 94 1.01 -4.95 7.41
CA SER A 94 1.55 -6.13 6.73
C SER A 94 1.46 -5.98 5.24
N ASN A 95 2.45 -6.53 4.56
CA ASN A 95 2.43 -6.75 3.11
C ASN A 95 2.59 -8.24 2.84
N GLU A 96 1.70 -8.77 2.02
CA GLU A 96 1.78 -10.12 1.45
C GLU A 96 1.93 -9.95 -0.07
N TRP A 97 3.11 -10.28 -0.59
CA TRP A 97 3.43 -10.25 -2.02
C TRP A 97 3.37 -11.67 -2.59
N ASN A 98 2.77 -11.80 -3.78
CA ASN A 98 2.67 -13.06 -4.51
C ASN A 98 2.93 -12.84 -6.00
N GLY A 99 4.15 -13.16 -6.42
CA GLY A 99 4.61 -13.22 -7.80
C GLY A 99 4.41 -14.56 -8.49
N MET A 100 3.76 -15.55 -7.84
CA MET A 100 3.40 -16.83 -8.46
C MET A 100 2.16 -16.69 -9.37
N VAL A 101 2.19 -15.67 -10.22
CA VAL A 101 1.15 -15.29 -11.18
C VAL A 101 1.78 -15.12 -12.56
N PRO A 102 1.01 -15.21 -13.66
CA PRO A 102 1.54 -14.94 -14.98
C PRO A 102 2.17 -13.54 -15.06
N GLY A 103 3.46 -13.46 -15.39
CA GLY A 103 4.21 -12.20 -15.48
C GLY A 103 4.81 -11.68 -14.16
N GLY A 104 4.50 -12.31 -13.02
CA GLY A 104 5.08 -11.95 -11.73
C GLY A 104 6.54 -12.38 -11.56
N SER A 105 7.13 -11.96 -10.45
CA SER A 105 8.52 -12.20 -10.06
C SER A 105 8.87 -13.69 -9.88
N GLY A 106 7.86 -14.55 -9.64
CA GLY A 106 8.08 -15.92 -9.21
C GLY A 106 8.46 -16.05 -7.73
N GLU A 107 8.28 -14.99 -6.94
CA GLU A 107 8.59 -14.96 -5.51
C GLU A 107 7.33 -14.79 -4.66
N THR A 108 7.41 -15.10 -3.38
CA THR A 108 6.38 -14.73 -2.40
C THR A 108 7.05 -14.10 -1.21
N TRP A 109 6.43 -13.10 -0.60
CA TRP A 109 6.98 -12.43 0.56
C TRP A 109 5.90 -12.04 1.55
N HIS A 110 6.18 -12.19 2.83
CA HIS A 110 5.35 -11.71 3.92
C HIS A 110 6.19 -10.82 4.83
N TYR A 111 5.76 -9.56 4.94
CA TYR A 111 6.38 -8.57 5.80
C TYR A 111 5.40 -8.07 6.84
N MET A 112 5.89 -7.88 8.06
CA MET A 112 5.18 -7.18 9.15
C MET A 112 6.02 -6.01 9.63
N TYR A 113 5.39 -4.85 9.76
CA TYR A 113 6.03 -3.59 10.14
C TYR A 113 5.37 -2.99 11.38
N LYS A 114 6.15 -2.36 12.25
CA LYS A 114 5.64 -1.55 13.36
C LYS A 114 6.38 -0.22 13.48
N TRP A 115 5.68 0.79 14.01
CA TRP A 115 6.29 2.07 14.38
C TRP A 115 7.06 1.96 15.71
N ILE A 116 8.26 2.54 15.76
CA ILE A 116 9.20 2.40 16.89
C ILE A 116 9.65 3.73 17.53
N GLY A 117 8.98 4.84 17.25
CA GLY A 117 9.24 6.10 17.96
C GLY A 117 10.33 6.98 17.39
N LEU A 118 11.54 6.44 17.41
CA LEU A 118 12.75 7.15 17.02
C LEU A 118 13.15 6.72 15.60
N PRO A 119 14.03 7.49 14.93
CA PRO A 119 14.66 7.05 13.70
C PRO A 119 15.18 5.62 13.85
N CYS A 120 14.98 4.82 12.81
CA CYS A 120 15.41 3.44 12.81
C CYS A 120 16.89 3.39 12.45
N ASP A 121 17.72 3.38 13.48
CA ASP A 121 19.15 3.18 13.44
C ASP A 121 19.61 2.29 14.62
N ASP A 122 20.89 1.91 14.62
CA ASP A 122 21.48 1.01 15.62
C ASP A 122 21.49 1.57 17.06
N THR A 123 21.04 2.81 17.28
CA THR A 123 20.94 3.44 18.60
C THR A 123 19.52 3.45 19.16
N ASN A 124 18.53 3.01 18.38
CA ASN A 124 17.13 3.02 18.79
C ASN A 124 16.82 1.91 19.82
N PRO A 125 16.45 2.24 21.07
CA PRO A 125 16.20 1.24 22.11
C PRO A 125 14.85 0.52 21.95
N ASN A 126 13.99 0.94 21.03
CA ASN A 126 12.65 0.38 20.83
C ASN A 126 12.59 -0.67 19.71
N TRP A 127 13.74 -1.05 19.15
CA TRP A 127 13.86 -2.11 18.15
C TRP A 127 13.86 -3.48 18.86
N GLU A 128 13.04 -4.42 18.39
CA GLU A 128 13.07 -5.82 18.80
C GLU A 128 14.28 -6.60 18.25
N GLU A 129 14.83 -7.48 19.08
CA GLU A 129 15.84 -8.44 18.65
C GLU A 129 15.28 -9.35 17.53
N GLY A 130 15.99 -9.41 16.40
CA GLY A 130 15.62 -10.23 15.24
C GLY A 130 14.77 -9.52 14.18
N GLY A 131 14.36 -8.27 14.42
CA GLY A 131 13.83 -7.39 13.37
C GLY A 131 14.93 -6.65 12.60
N TYR A 132 14.57 -5.75 11.70
CA TYR A 132 15.50 -4.78 11.11
C TYR A 132 14.88 -3.43 10.75
N CYS A 133 15.73 -2.43 10.68
CA CYS A 133 15.36 -1.09 10.27
C CYS A 133 15.11 -0.96 8.78
N ILE A 134 14.01 -0.31 8.42
CA ILE A 134 13.59 -0.18 7.01
C ILE A 134 13.48 1.29 6.60
N TRP A 135 12.53 2.04 7.17
CA TRP A 135 12.30 3.44 6.79
C TRP A 135 11.95 4.29 8.01
N GLY A 136 12.47 5.52 8.07
CA GLY A 136 12.05 6.53 9.04
C GLY A 136 12.01 6.00 10.47
N GLN A 137 10.80 5.84 11.03
CA GLN A 137 10.57 5.35 12.39
C GLN A 137 9.89 3.96 12.42
N PHE A 138 10.21 3.10 11.45
CA PHE A 138 9.62 1.77 11.30
C PHE A 138 10.65 0.66 11.30
N GLU A 139 10.24 -0.45 11.90
CA GLU A 139 10.96 -1.72 11.96
C GLU A 139 10.18 -2.80 11.22
N VAL A 140 10.90 -3.71 10.54
CA VAL A 140 10.39 -5.00 10.07
C VAL A 140 10.58 -6.03 11.17
N ILE A 141 9.47 -6.53 11.73
CA ILE A 141 9.48 -7.54 12.80
C ILE A 141 9.33 -8.97 12.27
N MET A 142 8.91 -9.13 11.02
CA MET A 142 8.86 -10.41 10.32
C MET A 142 9.08 -10.16 8.83
N SER A 143 9.98 -10.93 8.22
CA SER A 143 10.20 -11.00 6.77
C SER A 143 10.54 -12.43 6.41
N HIS A 144 9.70 -13.07 5.62
CA HIS A 144 9.98 -14.39 5.08
C HIS A 144 9.29 -14.59 3.74
N GLY A 145 9.81 -15.52 2.94
CA GLY A 145 9.33 -15.67 1.57
C GLY A 145 9.82 -16.92 0.87
N THR A 146 9.50 -17.01 -0.41
CA THR A 146 10.08 -18.00 -1.32
C THR A 146 10.86 -17.30 -2.43
N TYR A 147 12.12 -17.69 -2.60
CA TYR A 147 13.01 -17.21 -3.65
C TYR A 147 13.86 -18.38 -4.16
N ASP A 148 14.03 -18.49 -5.48
CA ASP A 148 14.80 -19.55 -6.15
C ASP A 148 14.45 -20.98 -5.67
N GLY A 149 13.16 -21.24 -5.43
CA GLY A 149 12.64 -22.52 -4.95
C GLY A 149 12.92 -22.84 -3.47
N GLY A 150 13.61 -21.95 -2.74
CA GLY A 150 13.84 -22.05 -1.31
C GLY A 150 12.88 -21.20 -0.48
N HIS A 151 12.71 -21.56 0.80
CA HIS A 151 12.05 -20.71 1.79
C HIS A 151 13.11 -20.04 2.68
N LEU A 152 12.97 -18.74 2.90
CA LEU A 152 13.95 -17.89 3.58
C LEU A 152 13.27 -16.97 4.59
N TRP A 153 14.03 -16.60 5.62
CA TRP A 153 13.65 -15.68 6.68
C TRP A 153 14.74 -14.61 6.79
N ASP A 154 14.36 -13.35 6.61
CA ASP A 154 15.26 -12.20 6.81
C ASP A 154 15.05 -11.54 8.17
N ALA A 155 13.83 -11.62 8.72
CA ALA A 155 13.50 -11.13 10.04
C ALA A 155 12.54 -12.06 10.77
N HIS A 156 12.78 -12.24 12.06
CA HIS A 156 11.91 -12.95 12.98
C HIS A 156 12.12 -12.40 14.39
N ALA A 157 11.53 -11.25 14.66
CA ALA A 157 11.56 -10.64 15.97
C ALA A 157 10.83 -11.51 17.00
N THR A 158 11.19 -11.40 18.28
CA THR A 158 10.47 -12.10 19.35
C THR A 158 9.89 -11.08 20.35
N PRO A 159 8.57 -10.83 20.35
CA PRO A 159 7.52 -11.50 19.56
C PRO A 159 7.35 -10.92 18.14
N ALA A 160 7.03 -11.77 17.16
CA ALA A 160 6.69 -11.33 15.79
C ALA A 160 5.17 -11.14 15.62
N GLY A 161 4.60 -10.17 16.35
CA GLY A 161 3.17 -9.86 16.28
C GLY A 161 2.89 -8.38 16.46
N TYR A 162 1.71 -7.90 16.07
CA TYR A 162 1.34 -6.48 16.21
C TYR A 162 1.12 -5.99 17.66
N GLY A 163 1.27 -6.89 18.63
CA GLY A 163 1.32 -6.57 20.05
C GLY A 163 2.74 -6.55 20.62
N ALA A 164 3.76 -6.74 19.77
CA ALA A 164 5.17 -6.56 20.07
C ALA A 164 5.49 -5.08 20.26
#